data_AF-A0A2I2F480-F1
#
_entry.id   AF-A0A2I2F480-F1
#
_cell.length_a   1.000
_cell.length_b   1.000
_cell.length_c   1.000
_cell.angle_alpha   90.00
_cell.angle_beta   90.00
_cell.angle_gamma   90.00
#
_symmetry.space_group_name_H-M   'P 1'
#
loop_
_entity.id
_entity.type
_entity.pdbx_description
1 polymer ?
#
loop_
_entity_poly.entity_id
_entity_poly.type
_entity_poly.pdbx_seq_one_letter_code
_entity_poly.pdbx_strand_id
1 'polypeptide(L)'
;MMMKGIALPRQKGSTPQALVCQLCQISASPAPRQPSHFARPYTTRPFTRKTEIGQVRPRNALNRPLTFPRSIPRRFASSAPDSPVPQTPEATLAQIEQELDELRNTDAVPSNGTVDSLLHRCQEIAEALALPEQDSKTPAPRKDDNEISHLLDLEEKNQTRKRTKSSPKDTIPQLSSAVSRVAYELLSDEKVFITPEALASYSKIQTLLKRPDYFPEIFYQYAHKPHPEEGSSPVKYHKANPKDINSAIPVDIANMALGVAIEQRNLPLVLSIIDHTFCAPAFHRAKVFKKAAIPLGGLAAAPAACYAVASWAASMQNTMDPSTATGIAFAAILAYVGGTSSVGLLAITTANDQMERVVWQSGMPLRHRWLREEERAALDKVALAWGFKDEYMRGEEEGEEWESLREFIGMRGMVLDKTELMPGME
;
A
#
# COMPACT_ATOMS: atom_id res chain seq x y z
N MET A 1 34.62 64.14 -23.75
CA MET A 1 35.49 64.62 -22.65
C MET A 1 34.59 64.77 -21.43
N MET A 2 34.93 64.13 -20.31
CA MET A 2 34.31 64.20 -18.96
C MET A 2 32.87 63.66 -18.82
N MET A 3 32.47 62.89 -17.80
CA MET A 3 33.14 62.07 -16.78
C MET A 3 32.05 61.16 -16.20
N LYS A 4 32.30 59.84 -16.13
CA LYS A 4 31.42 58.84 -15.48
C LYS A 4 31.62 58.92 -13.96
N GLY A 5 30.54 59.17 -13.21
CA GLY A 5 30.53 59.07 -11.75
C GLY A 5 30.52 57.61 -11.31
N ILE A 6 31.57 57.19 -10.59
CA ILE A 6 31.68 55.87 -9.96
C ILE A 6 31.18 56.01 -8.53
N ALA A 7 30.09 55.32 -8.19
CA ALA A 7 29.57 55.24 -6.83
C ALA A 7 30.19 54.02 -6.12
N LEU A 8 31.00 54.27 -5.08
CA LEU A 8 31.54 53.24 -4.20
C LEU A 8 30.52 52.90 -3.10
N PRO A 9 30.23 51.62 -2.82
CA PRO A 9 29.38 51.23 -1.71
C PRO A 9 30.11 51.42 -0.37
N ARG A 10 29.43 52.11 0.54
CA ARG A 10 29.86 52.45 1.91
C ARG A 10 29.85 51.19 2.78
N GLN A 11 31.04 50.74 3.22
CA GLN A 11 31.20 49.75 4.28
C GLN A 11 30.60 50.29 5.59
N LYS A 12 29.62 49.55 6.14
CA LYS A 12 29.01 49.82 7.44
C LYS A 12 29.81 49.07 8.50
N GLY A 13 30.34 49.79 9.48
CA GLY A 13 31.22 49.28 10.53
C GLY A 13 30.58 48.18 11.38
N SER A 14 31.43 47.23 11.78
CA SER A 14 31.15 46.16 12.71
C SER A 14 30.93 46.70 14.13
N THR A 15 29.74 46.51 14.68
CA THR A 15 29.47 46.65 16.12
C THR A 15 29.95 45.40 16.86
N PRO A 16 30.56 45.50 18.06
CA PRO A 16 31.05 44.35 18.81
C PRO A 16 29.88 43.50 19.30
N GLN A 17 29.92 42.20 18.99
CA GLN A 17 28.99 41.21 19.49
C GLN A 17 29.27 40.99 20.99
N ALA A 18 28.33 41.42 21.83
CA ALA A 18 28.30 40.98 23.22
C ALA A 18 28.04 39.46 23.26
N LEU A 19 28.86 38.73 23.99
CA LEU A 19 28.74 37.29 24.21
C LEU A 19 27.45 37.00 25.00
N VAL A 20 26.38 36.65 24.27
CA VAL A 20 25.11 36.19 24.85
C VAL A 20 24.96 34.70 24.58
N CYS A 21 24.66 33.93 25.64
CA CYS A 21 24.51 32.48 25.64
C CYS A 21 23.46 32.00 24.61
N GLN A 22 23.87 31.11 23.69
CA GLN A 22 23.01 30.54 22.64
C GLN A 22 21.82 29.73 23.18
N LEU A 23 21.85 29.27 24.44
CA LEU A 23 20.71 28.59 25.09
C LEU A 23 19.58 29.55 25.51
N CYS A 24 19.84 30.85 25.66
CA CYS A 24 18.82 31.84 26.02
C CYS A 24 18.08 32.42 24.79
N GLN A 25 18.54 32.13 23.58
CA GLN A 25 17.89 32.57 22.33
C GLN A 25 16.72 31.68 21.90
N ILE A 26 16.64 30.44 22.41
CA ILE A 26 15.62 29.46 22.05
C ILE A 26 14.35 29.60 22.93
N SER A 27 14.45 30.25 24.09
CA SER A 27 13.35 30.44 25.05
C SER A 27 12.58 31.76 24.90
N ALA A 28 13.03 32.67 24.02
CA ALA A 28 12.36 33.95 23.77
C ALA A 28 11.52 33.87 22.48
N SER A 29 10.37 33.19 22.54
CA SER A 29 9.35 33.39 21.50
C SER A 29 8.78 34.81 21.60
N PRO A 30 8.73 35.58 20.49
CA PRO A 30 8.11 36.90 20.51
C PRO A 30 6.59 36.76 20.69
N ALA A 31 6.07 37.36 21.76
CA ALA A 31 4.64 37.48 21.98
C ALA A 31 3.95 38.17 20.79
N PRO A 32 2.76 37.71 20.34
CA PRO A 32 2.04 38.35 19.25
C PRO A 32 1.57 39.75 19.67
N ARG A 33 2.03 40.75 18.93
CA ARG A 33 1.57 42.14 19.03
C ARG A 33 0.11 42.22 18.60
N GLN A 34 -0.76 42.60 19.52
CA GLN A 34 -2.11 43.08 19.21
C GLN A 34 -2.03 44.39 18.41
N PRO A 35 -2.83 44.56 17.35
CA PRO A 35 -3.23 45.88 16.88
C PRO A 35 -4.52 46.31 17.58
N SER A 36 -4.49 47.47 18.21
CA SER A 36 -5.64 48.16 18.75
C SER A 36 -6.19 49.20 17.75
N HIS A 37 -7.52 49.34 17.78
CA HIS A 37 -8.38 50.41 17.25
C HIS A 37 -8.66 50.46 15.73
N PHE A 38 -9.91 50.13 15.36
CA PHE A 38 -10.85 51.11 14.80
C PHE A 38 -12.29 50.76 15.19
N ALA A 39 -13.06 51.81 15.44
CA ALA A 39 -14.40 51.80 15.98
C ALA A 39 -15.49 51.91 14.89
N ARG A 40 -16.66 51.34 15.22
CA ARG A 40 -18.03 51.64 14.72
C ARG A 40 -18.42 51.20 13.30
N PRO A 41 -19.74 51.07 12.97
CA PRO A 41 -20.93 51.12 13.84
C PRO A 41 -21.90 49.93 13.70
N TYR A 42 -22.81 49.87 14.67
CA TYR A 42 -24.02 49.05 14.70
C TYR A 42 -24.90 49.27 13.46
N THR A 43 -25.26 48.20 12.77
CA THR A 43 -26.50 48.13 12.00
C THR A 43 -27.24 46.85 12.36
N THR A 44 -28.30 47.04 13.13
CA THR A 44 -29.39 46.10 13.35
C THR A 44 -30.03 45.72 12.01
N ARG A 45 -30.09 44.42 11.70
CA ARG A 45 -31.08 43.88 10.75
C ARG A 45 -31.75 42.63 11.33
N PRO A 46 -33.07 42.48 11.10
CA PRO A 46 -33.91 41.64 11.94
C PRO A 46 -33.93 40.18 11.48
N PHE A 47 -33.96 39.30 12.47
CA PHE A 47 -34.38 37.90 12.33
C PHE A 47 -35.82 37.83 11.85
N THR A 48 -36.05 37.30 10.65
CA THR A 48 -37.37 36.81 10.24
C THR A 48 -37.49 35.35 10.65
N ARG A 49 -38.20 35.10 11.77
CA ARG A 49 -38.77 33.81 12.11
C ARG A 49 -39.87 33.48 11.08
N LYS A 50 -39.80 32.29 10.48
CA LYS A 50 -41.01 31.56 10.07
C LYS A 50 -41.07 30.27 10.88
N THR A 51 -41.99 30.30 11.82
CA THR A 51 -42.48 29.15 12.57
C THR A 51 -43.60 28.56 11.73
N GLU A 52 -43.48 27.31 11.27
CA GLU A 52 -44.64 26.51 10.89
C GLU A 52 -44.73 25.32 11.84
N ILE A 53 -45.66 25.49 12.78
CA ILE A 53 -46.25 24.44 13.59
C ILE A 53 -47.35 23.84 12.72
N GLY A 54 -47.24 22.55 12.39
CA GLY A 54 -48.13 21.90 11.44
C GLY A 54 -48.20 20.38 11.61
N GLN A 55 -48.81 19.97 12.71
CA GLN A 55 -49.61 18.74 12.88
C GLN A 55 -48.93 17.36 13.01
N VAL A 56 -49.39 16.73 14.07
CA VAL A 56 -49.12 15.40 14.59
C VAL A 56 -50.34 14.50 14.28
N ARG A 57 -50.04 13.21 14.02
CA ARG A 57 -50.86 11.97 14.13
C ARG A 57 -51.76 11.53 12.95
N PRO A 58 -52.12 10.22 12.85
CA PRO A 58 -51.69 9.05 13.62
C PRO A 58 -51.33 7.77 12.84
N ARG A 59 -50.67 6.91 13.61
CA ARG A 59 -50.46 5.45 13.53
C ARG A 59 -51.79 4.69 13.35
N ASN A 60 -51.84 3.69 12.45
CA ASN A 60 -52.28 2.32 12.78
C ASN A 60 -52.16 1.32 11.61
N ALA A 61 -51.44 0.23 11.91
CA ALA A 61 -51.70 -1.18 11.59
C ALA A 61 -51.96 -1.62 10.13
N LEU A 62 -51.04 -2.43 9.60
CA LEU A 62 -51.42 -3.78 9.17
C LEU A 62 -50.23 -4.74 9.24
N ASN A 63 -50.33 -5.69 10.16
CA ASN A 63 -49.59 -6.94 10.20
C ASN A 63 -49.80 -7.70 8.87
N ARG A 64 -48.72 -8.13 8.21
CA ARG A 64 -48.77 -9.37 7.43
C ARG A 64 -47.38 -10.03 7.32
N PRO A 65 -47.27 -11.34 7.59
CA PRO A 65 -46.00 -12.05 7.65
C PRO A 65 -45.48 -12.40 6.25
N LEU A 66 -44.17 -12.24 6.06
CA LEU A 66 -43.43 -12.71 4.89
C LEU A 66 -43.32 -14.25 4.92
N THR A 67 -44.25 -14.92 4.27
CA THR A 67 -44.15 -16.35 3.93
C THR A 67 -43.24 -16.53 2.72
N PHE A 68 -42.15 -17.28 2.91
CA PHE A 68 -41.28 -17.78 1.85
C PHE A 68 -42.04 -18.77 0.94
N PRO A 69 -42.05 -18.58 -0.40
CA PRO A 69 -42.32 -19.68 -1.31
C PRO A 69 -41.03 -20.44 -1.61
N ARG A 70 -40.97 -21.68 -1.14
CA ARG A 70 -39.98 -22.70 -1.49
C ARG A 70 -40.21 -23.10 -2.96
N SER A 71 -39.46 -22.53 -3.89
CA SER A 71 -39.49 -22.94 -5.30
C SER A 71 -38.59 -24.16 -5.51
N ILE A 72 -39.23 -25.27 -5.87
CA ILE A 72 -38.61 -26.51 -6.36
C ILE A 72 -37.97 -26.22 -7.74
N PRO A 73 -36.69 -26.54 -7.98
CA PRO A 73 -36.16 -26.48 -9.34
C PRO A 73 -36.67 -27.67 -10.14
N ARG A 74 -37.59 -27.39 -11.08
CA ARG A 74 -37.94 -28.30 -12.18
C ARG A 74 -36.75 -28.42 -13.12
N ARG A 75 -36.35 -29.67 -13.33
CA ARG A 75 -35.44 -30.16 -14.36
C ARG A 75 -36.06 -29.86 -15.75
N PHE A 76 -35.41 -29.02 -16.54
CA PHE A 76 -35.59 -28.97 -18.00
C PHE A 76 -34.22 -28.96 -18.67
N ALA A 77 -34.14 -29.76 -19.73
CA ALA A 77 -32.97 -30.06 -20.51
C ALA A 77 -32.75 -29.03 -21.64
N SER A 78 -31.47 -28.90 -22.00
CA SER A 78 -30.93 -28.53 -23.32
C SER A 78 -31.29 -27.16 -23.91
N SER A 79 -30.34 -26.24 -23.82
CA SER A 79 -29.66 -25.76 -25.03
C SER A 79 -28.27 -25.29 -24.62
N ALA A 80 -27.26 -25.86 -25.26
CA ALA A 80 -25.86 -25.51 -25.08
C ALA A 80 -25.64 -24.06 -25.53
N PRO A 81 -24.99 -23.21 -24.70
CA PRO A 81 -24.18 -22.14 -25.26
C PRO A 81 -22.85 -22.76 -25.70
N ASP A 82 -22.45 -22.43 -26.93
CA ASP A 82 -21.14 -22.74 -27.48
C ASP A 82 -20.05 -22.38 -26.47
N SER A 83 -19.38 -23.40 -25.96
CA SER A 83 -18.11 -23.25 -25.27
C SER A 83 -17.12 -22.58 -26.24
N PRO A 84 -16.34 -21.56 -25.82
CA PRO A 84 -15.21 -21.17 -26.62
C PRO A 84 -14.26 -22.37 -26.67
N VAL A 85 -13.90 -22.74 -27.89
CA VAL A 85 -12.87 -23.72 -28.25
C VAL A 85 -11.68 -23.60 -27.29
N PRO A 86 -11.02 -24.70 -26.87
CA PRO A 86 -9.74 -24.61 -26.17
C PRO A 86 -8.73 -23.98 -27.13
N GLN A 87 -8.64 -22.65 -27.10
CA GLN A 87 -7.64 -21.92 -27.84
C GLN A 87 -6.31 -22.24 -27.17
N THR A 88 -5.32 -22.61 -27.98
CA THR A 88 -3.96 -22.79 -27.49
C THR A 88 -3.51 -21.49 -26.80
N PRO A 89 -2.80 -21.54 -25.67
CA PRO A 89 -2.37 -20.35 -24.94
C PRO A 89 -1.53 -19.40 -25.80
N GLU A 90 -0.91 -19.92 -26.87
CA GLU A 90 -0.18 -19.14 -27.87
C GLU A 90 -1.10 -18.33 -28.80
N ALA A 91 -2.27 -18.87 -29.17
CA ALA A 91 -3.20 -18.20 -30.06
C ALA A 91 -3.96 -17.06 -29.35
N THR A 92 -4.21 -17.20 -28.05
CA THR A 92 -4.78 -16.12 -27.23
C THR A 92 -3.77 -15.01 -26.99
N LEU A 93 -2.49 -15.33 -26.81
CA LEU A 93 -1.44 -14.30 -26.71
C LEU A 93 -1.27 -13.49 -27.99
N ALA A 94 -1.28 -14.14 -29.15
CA ALA A 94 -1.22 -13.44 -30.44
C ALA A 94 -2.41 -12.49 -30.64
N GLN A 95 -3.61 -12.86 -30.16
CA GLN A 95 -4.77 -11.97 -30.17
C GLN A 95 -4.57 -10.77 -29.23
N ILE A 96 -3.99 -10.98 -28.05
CA ILE A 96 -3.71 -9.89 -27.10
C ILE A 96 -2.65 -8.94 -27.65
N GLU A 97 -1.59 -9.45 -28.28
CA GLU A 97 -0.58 -8.63 -28.96
C GLU A 97 -1.19 -7.80 -30.10
N GLN A 98 -2.09 -8.37 -30.88
CA GLN A 98 -2.80 -7.64 -31.93
C GLN A 98 -3.73 -6.56 -31.36
N GLU A 99 -4.52 -6.89 -30.32
CA GLU A 99 -5.39 -5.92 -29.63
C GLU A 99 -4.55 -4.78 -29.02
N LEU A 100 -3.36 -5.07 -28.50
CA LEU A 100 -2.40 -4.07 -28.00
C LEU A 100 -1.89 -3.13 -29.10
N ASP A 101 -1.48 -3.67 -30.25
CA ASP A 101 -1.05 -2.87 -31.38
C ASP A 101 -2.19 -1.96 -31.89
N GLU A 102 -3.42 -2.46 -31.89
CA GLU A 102 -4.61 -1.66 -32.23
C GLU A 102 -4.86 -0.54 -31.21
N LEU A 103 -4.68 -0.81 -29.91
CA LEU A 103 -4.76 0.22 -28.86
C LEU A 103 -3.65 1.26 -28.96
N ARG A 104 -2.44 0.84 -29.35
CA ARG A 104 -1.31 1.76 -29.53
C ARG A 104 -1.54 2.69 -30.72
N ASN A 105 -2.12 2.17 -31.79
CA ASN A 105 -2.39 2.90 -33.04
C ASN A 105 -3.63 3.81 -32.97
N THR A 106 -4.52 3.62 -31.99
CA THR A 106 -5.69 4.50 -31.82
C THR A 106 -5.33 5.75 -31.00
N ASP A 107 -5.80 6.92 -31.45
CA ASP A 107 -5.58 8.22 -30.78
C ASP A 107 -6.50 8.46 -29.57
N ALA A 108 -7.38 7.51 -29.27
CA ALA A 108 -8.34 7.58 -28.16
C ALA A 108 -7.78 6.89 -26.91
N VAL A 109 -8.13 7.41 -25.73
CA VAL A 109 -7.82 6.77 -24.45
C VAL A 109 -8.60 5.46 -24.34
N PRO A 110 -7.94 4.29 -24.13
CA PRO A 110 -8.63 3.04 -23.93
C PRO A 110 -9.49 3.09 -22.68
N SER A 111 -10.67 2.45 -22.73
CA SER A 111 -11.51 2.32 -21.55
C SER A 111 -10.84 1.43 -20.49
N ASN A 112 -11.00 1.74 -19.21
CA ASN A 112 -10.40 0.90 -18.15
C ASN A 112 -10.88 -0.56 -18.25
N GLY A 113 -12.16 -0.77 -18.60
CA GLY A 113 -12.73 -2.11 -18.74
C GLY A 113 -12.08 -2.96 -19.83
N THR A 114 -11.60 -2.36 -20.92
CA THR A 114 -10.86 -3.11 -21.96
C THR A 114 -9.49 -3.56 -21.44
N VAL A 115 -8.78 -2.70 -20.71
CA VAL A 115 -7.47 -3.02 -20.10
C VAL A 115 -7.62 -4.13 -19.06
N ASP A 116 -8.62 -4.04 -18.19
CA ASP A 116 -8.87 -5.05 -17.17
C ASP A 116 -9.24 -6.41 -17.78
N SER A 117 -10.02 -6.42 -18.87
CA SER A 117 -10.38 -7.66 -19.59
C SER A 117 -9.16 -8.33 -20.25
N LEU A 118 -8.25 -7.54 -20.82
CA LEU A 118 -6.99 -8.03 -21.39
C LEU A 118 -6.09 -8.63 -20.31
N LEU A 119 -5.96 -7.96 -19.17
CA LEU A 119 -5.19 -8.46 -18.04
C LEU A 119 -5.79 -9.74 -17.45
N HIS A 120 -7.12 -9.87 -17.40
CA HIS A 120 -7.77 -11.11 -16.97
C HIS A 120 -7.45 -12.28 -17.91
N ARG A 121 -7.47 -12.07 -19.23
CA ARG A 121 -7.06 -13.09 -20.22
C ARG A 121 -5.59 -13.47 -20.04
N CYS A 122 -4.70 -12.51 -19.78
CA CYS A 122 -3.30 -12.78 -19.44
C CYS A 122 -3.17 -13.60 -18.15
N GLN A 123 -4.01 -13.34 -17.15
CA GLN A 123 -4.04 -14.09 -15.90
C GLN A 123 -4.47 -15.55 -16.09
N GLU A 124 -5.54 -15.81 -16.87
CA GLU A 124 -5.98 -17.17 -17.19
C GLU A 124 -4.87 -17.98 -17.87
N ILE A 125 -4.11 -17.34 -18.77
CA ILE A 125 -2.95 -17.96 -19.42
C ILE A 125 -1.84 -18.23 -18.40
N ALA A 126 -1.53 -17.28 -17.52
CA ALA A 126 -0.53 -17.46 -16.47
C ALA A 126 -0.90 -18.60 -15.50
N GLU A 127 -2.17 -18.74 -15.13
CA GLU A 127 -2.67 -19.84 -14.31
C GLU A 127 -2.54 -21.19 -15.03
N ALA A 128 -2.88 -21.25 -16.33
CA ALA A 128 -2.70 -22.46 -17.14
C ALA A 128 -1.23 -22.89 -17.23
N LEU A 129 -0.28 -21.95 -17.17
CA LEU A 129 1.16 -22.23 -17.17
C LEU A 129 1.70 -22.58 -15.77
N ALA A 130 1.07 -22.10 -14.71
CA ALA A 130 1.49 -22.38 -13.33
C ALA A 130 1.05 -23.77 -12.83
N LEU A 131 -0.11 -24.27 -13.29
CA LEU A 131 -0.62 -25.61 -12.98
C LEU A 131 0.40 -26.75 -13.25
N PRO A 132 1.06 -26.84 -14.41
CA PRO A 132 2.04 -27.90 -14.66
C PRO A 132 3.29 -27.83 -13.78
N GLU A 133 3.65 -26.67 -13.20
CA GLU A 133 4.76 -26.59 -12.25
C GLU A 133 4.39 -27.11 -10.84
N GLN A 134 3.14 -26.97 -10.41
CA GLN A 134 2.70 -27.43 -9.08
C GLN A 134 2.57 -28.95 -9.00
N ASP A 135 2.10 -29.62 -10.05
CA ASP A 135 2.02 -31.09 -10.10
C ASP A 135 3.41 -31.75 -10.03
N SER A 136 4.47 -31.03 -10.40
CA SER A 136 5.86 -31.50 -10.29
C SER A 136 6.45 -31.41 -8.88
N LYS A 137 5.77 -30.74 -7.93
CA LYS A 137 6.24 -30.53 -6.54
C LYS A 137 5.45 -31.34 -5.49
N THR A 138 4.76 -32.40 -5.90
CA THR A 138 4.20 -33.36 -4.92
C THR A 138 5.32 -34.30 -4.46
N PRO A 139 5.61 -34.43 -3.14
CA PRO A 139 6.56 -35.42 -2.65
C PRO A 139 5.96 -36.82 -2.88
N ALA A 140 6.42 -37.50 -3.92
CA ALA A 140 6.05 -38.89 -4.15
C ALA A 140 6.45 -39.74 -2.93
N PRO A 141 5.58 -40.63 -2.42
CA PRO A 141 5.97 -41.57 -1.38
C PRO A 141 7.03 -42.51 -1.95
N ARG A 142 8.10 -42.70 -1.18
CA ARG A 142 9.20 -43.62 -1.46
C ARG A 142 8.65 -44.98 -1.92
N LYS A 143 8.96 -45.35 -3.16
CA LYS A 143 9.01 -46.74 -3.57
C LYS A 143 10.18 -46.90 -4.54
N ASP A 144 11.26 -47.43 -4.01
CA ASP A 144 12.38 -47.98 -4.77
C ASP A 144 11.81 -48.96 -5.79
N ASP A 145 12.10 -48.74 -7.08
CA ASP A 145 12.00 -49.72 -8.21
C ASP A 145 12.13 -49.07 -9.61
N ASN A 146 12.36 -47.74 -9.75
CA ASN A 146 12.24 -47.07 -11.06
C ASN A 146 13.55 -46.60 -11.74
N GLU A 147 14.74 -46.98 -11.25
CA GLU A 147 16.01 -46.56 -11.87
C GLU A 147 16.27 -47.24 -13.22
N ILE A 148 15.74 -48.45 -13.45
CA ILE A 148 15.94 -49.20 -14.70
C ILE A 148 15.03 -48.66 -15.82
N SER A 149 13.82 -48.20 -15.48
CA SER A 149 12.89 -47.60 -16.43
C SER A 149 13.43 -46.30 -17.04
N HIS A 150 14.20 -45.52 -16.27
CA HIS A 150 14.84 -44.30 -16.77
C HIS A 150 16.06 -44.57 -17.68
N LEU A 151 16.71 -45.74 -17.55
CA LEU A 151 17.80 -46.14 -18.44
C LEU A 151 17.29 -46.74 -19.75
N LEU A 152 16.17 -47.46 -19.74
CA LEU A 152 15.53 -47.98 -20.96
C LEU A 152 14.96 -46.86 -21.85
N ASP A 153 14.44 -45.80 -21.24
CA ASP A 153 13.90 -44.63 -21.96
C ASP A 153 15.01 -43.76 -22.61
N LEU A 154 16.27 -43.95 -22.19
CA LEU A 154 17.45 -43.32 -22.79
C LEU A 154 18.01 -44.10 -23.99
N GLU A 155 17.81 -45.42 -24.02
CA GLU A 155 18.31 -46.29 -25.10
C GLU A 155 17.39 -46.25 -26.34
N GLU A 156 16.08 -46.13 -26.17
CA GLU A 156 15.11 -46.04 -27.26
C GLU A 156 15.18 -44.69 -28.03
N LYS A 157 15.63 -43.62 -27.37
CA LYS A 157 15.70 -42.26 -27.96
C LYS A 157 16.90 -42.03 -28.90
N ASN A 158 17.87 -42.95 -28.94
CA ASN A 158 19.12 -42.75 -29.68
C ASN A 158 19.13 -43.34 -31.11
N GLN A 159 18.09 -44.08 -31.54
CA GLN A 159 18.11 -44.80 -32.82
C GLN A 159 17.26 -44.25 -33.97
N THR A 160 16.63 -43.07 -33.82
CA THR A 160 15.95 -42.40 -34.96
C THR A 160 16.34 -40.93 -35.10
N ARG A 161 17.37 -40.69 -35.92
CA ARG A 161 17.71 -39.36 -36.45
C ARG A 161 16.59 -38.83 -37.36
N LYS A 162 16.02 -37.67 -37.03
CA LYS A 162 15.71 -36.56 -37.96
C LYS A 162 15.43 -35.29 -37.17
N ARG A 163 16.20 -34.23 -37.46
CA ARG A 163 15.99 -32.85 -37.00
C ARG A 163 14.53 -32.45 -37.22
N THR A 164 13.77 -32.24 -36.14
CA THR A 164 12.60 -31.36 -36.09
C THR A 164 12.12 -31.21 -34.64
N LYS A 165 11.89 -29.94 -34.27
CA LYS A 165 11.06 -29.43 -33.15
C LYS A 165 11.68 -29.46 -31.75
N SER A 166 11.78 -28.25 -31.20
CA SER A 166 12.10 -27.91 -29.82
C SER A 166 11.32 -28.77 -28.83
N SER A 167 11.96 -29.08 -27.71
CA SER A 167 11.29 -29.79 -26.62
C SER A 167 10.19 -28.89 -26.02
N PRO A 168 9.05 -29.44 -25.56
CA PRO A 168 7.99 -28.67 -24.92
C PRO A 168 8.41 -28.04 -23.57
N LYS A 169 9.64 -28.31 -23.09
CA LYS A 169 10.20 -27.67 -21.89
C LYS A 169 10.79 -26.29 -22.18
N ASP A 170 11.17 -26.01 -23.44
CA ASP A 170 11.75 -24.71 -23.82
C ASP A 170 10.67 -23.69 -24.21
N THR A 171 9.46 -24.15 -24.58
CA THR A 171 8.34 -23.27 -24.98
C THR A 171 7.66 -22.61 -23.79
N ILE A 172 7.55 -23.30 -22.65
CA ILE A 172 6.94 -22.76 -21.42
C ILE A 172 7.65 -21.49 -20.90
N PRO A 173 8.99 -21.44 -20.73
CA PRO A 173 9.68 -20.25 -20.25
C PRO A 173 9.69 -19.08 -21.27
N GLN A 174 9.57 -19.39 -22.56
CA GLN A 174 9.42 -18.41 -23.63
C GLN A 174 8.01 -17.81 -23.64
N LEU A 175 6.99 -18.66 -23.48
CA LEU A 175 5.60 -18.24 -23.42
C LEU A 175 5.35 -17.42 -22.14
N SER A 176 5.88 -17.84 -20.99
CA SER A 176 5.83 -17.01 -19.78
C SER A 176 6.54 -15.67 -19.96
N SER A 177 7.62 -15.61 -20.75
CA SER A 177 8.31 -14.34 -21.02
C SER A 177 7.48 -13.43 -21.89
N ALA A 178 6.82 -14.00 -22.90
CA ALA A 178 5.91 -13.27 -23.76
C ALA A 178 4.76 -12.69 -22.95
N VAL A 179 4.09 -13.49 -22.10
CA VAL A 179 3.00 -13.01 -21.22
C VAL A 179 3.49 -11.87 -20.31
N SER A 180 4.65 -12.04 -19.65
CA SER A 180 5.19 -11.01 -18.76
C SER A 180 5.54 -9.72 -19.50
N ARG A 181 6.05 -9.82 -20.74
CA ARG A 181 6.41 -8.68 -21.58
C ARG A 181 5.17 -7.96 -22.08
N VAL A 182 4.18 -8.69 -22.59
CA VAL A 182 2.90 -8.17 -23.06
C VAL A 182 2.17 -7.42 -21.93
N ALA A 183 2.12 -8.00 -20.73
CA ALA A 183 1.52 -7.36 -19.57
C ALA A 183 2.29 -6.10 -19.12
N TYR A 184 3.61 -6.12 -19.24
CA TYR A 184 4.47 -4.97 -18.95
C TYR A 184 4.30 -3.83 -19.97
N GLU A 185 4.28 -4.16 -21.26
CA GLU A 185 4.09 -3.21 -22.36
C GLU A 185 2.71 -2.53 -22.24
N LEU A 186 1.65 -3.30 -21.98
CA LEU A 186 0.29 -2.80 -21.76
C LEU A 186 0.22 -1.73 -20.66
N LEU A 187 0.90 -1.95 -19.52
CA LEU A 187 0.87 -1.02 -18.40
C LEU A 187 1.84 0.17 -18.58
N SER A 188 2.92 -0.03 -19.33
CA SER A 188 3.93 1.01 -19.59
C SER A 188 3.43 2.08 -20.57
N ASP A 189 2.47 1.74 -21.43
CA ASP A 189 1.93 2.67 -22.43
C ASP A 189 1.34 3.94 -21.82
N GLU A 190 1.81 5.13 -22.24
CA GLU A 190 1.39 6.42 -21.68
C GLU A 190 -0.13 6.67 -21.72
N LYS A 191 -0.82 6.05 -22.68
CA LYS A 191 -2.27 6.18 -22.89
C LYS A 191 -3.11 5.40 -21.87
N VAL A 192 -2.52 4.40 -21.20
CA VAL A 192 -3.24 3.50 -20.29
C VAL A 192 -3.20 4.05 -18.86
N PHE A 193 -4.37 4.26 -18.27
CA PHE A 193 -4.46 4.56 -16.85
C PHE A 193 -4.27 3.28 -16.02
N ILE A 194 -3.32 3.29 -15.10
CA ILE A 194 -3.07 2.14 -14.23
C ILE A 194 -4.07 2.21 -13.06
N THR A 195 -5.13 1.40 -13.15
CA THR A 195 -6.09 1.23 -12.05
C THR A 195 -5.46 0.38 -10.93
N PRO A 196 -5.92 0.52 -9.67
CA PRO A 196 -5.49 -0.36 -8.57
C PRO A 196 -5.81 -1.84 -8.83
N GLU A 197 -6.90 -2.12 -9.56
CA GLU A 197 -7.31 -3.47 -9.95
C GLU A 197 -6.37 -4.05 -11.02
N ALA A 198 -6.02 -3.27 -12.04
CA ALA A 198 -5.02 -3.65 -13.04
C ALA A 198 -3.66 -3.97 -12.39
N LEU A 199 -3.23 -3.15 -11.43
CA LEU A 199 -1.98 -3.37 -10.69
C LEU A 199 -2.04 -4.65 -9.83
N ALA A 200 -3.20 -4.96 -9.25
CA ALA A 200 -3.40 -6.22 -8.52
C ALA A 200 -3.34 -7.43 -9.45
N SER A 201 -4.03 -7.40 -10.59
CA SER A 201 -4.00 -8.48 -11.59
C SER A 201 -2.60 -8.68 -12.16
N TYR A 202 -1.90 -7.59 -12.50
CA TYR A 202 -0.51 -7.64 -12.94
C TYR A 202 0.41 -8.28 -11.90
N SER A 203 0.28 -7.89 -10.63
CA SER A 203 1.11 -8.49 -9.58
C SER A 203 0.88 -9.98 -9.42
N LYS A 204 -0.38 -10.44 -9.52
CA LYS A 204 -0.72 -11.86 -9.50
C LYS A 204 -0.08 -12.59 -10.68
N ILE A 205 -0.22 -12.07 -11.89
CA ILE A 205 0.40 -12.63 -13.10
C ILE A 205 1.91 -12.82 -12.88
N GLN A 206 2.61 -11.76 -12.48
CA GLN A 206 4.06 -11.83 -12.29
C GLN A 206 4.47 -12.76 -11.14
N THR A 207 3.64 -12.87 -10.10
CA THR A 207 3.89 -13.84 -9.01
C THR A 207 3.70 -15.28 -9.45
N LEU A 208 2.70 -15.56 -10.29
CA LEU A 208 2.48 -16.89 -10.86
C LEU A 208 3.61 -17.30 -11.81
N LEU A 209 4.11 -16.34 -12.59
CA LEU A 209 5.22 -16.54 -13.52
C LEU A 209 6.61 -16.49 -12.84
N LYS A 210 6.67 -16.16 -11.54
CA LYS A 210 7.90 -15.98 -10.75
C LYS A 210 8.92 -15.05 -11.41
N ARG A 211 8.48 -13.94 -12.00
CA ARG A 211 9.35 -12.94 -12.63
C ARG A 211 9.09 -11.53 -12.07
N PRO A 212 9.89 -11.09 -11.08
CA PRO A 212 9.72 -9.82 -10.41
C PRO A 212 10.51 -8.66 -11.04
N ASP A 213 11.27 -8.90 -12.11
CA ASP A 213 12.22 -7.94 -12.71
C ASP A 213 11.60 -6.55 -12.99
N TYR A 214 10.35 -6.53 -13.45
CA TYR A 214 9.66 -5.30 -13.85
C TYR A 214 8.78 -4.68 -12.75
N PHE A 215 8.77 -5.21 -11.53
CA PHE A 215 7.97 -4.63 -10.43
C PHE A 215 8.39 -3.20 -10.05
N PRO A 216 9.69 -2.91 -9.82
CA PRO A 216 10.12 -1.58 -9.39
C PRO A 216 9.69 -0.49 -10.38
N GLU A 217 9.79 -0.78 -11.67
CA GLU A 217 9.46 0.16 -12.74
C GLU A 217 7.95 0.43 -12.81
N ILE A 218 7.11 -0.60 -12.78
CA ILE A 218 5.65 -0.41 -12.79
C ILE A 218 5.17 0.30 -11.51
N PHE A 219 5.76 0.01 -10.36
CA PHE A 219 5.45 0.71 -9.11
C PHE A 219 5.88 2.17 -9.13
N TYR A 220 7.02 2.46 -9.75
CA TYR A 220 7.46 3.84 -9.98
C TYR A 220 6.51 4.57 -10.94
N GLN A 221 6.12 3.94 -12.05
CA GLN A 221 5.17 4.48 -13.02
C GLN A 221 3.80 4.73 -12.39
N TYR A 222 3.27 3.82 -11.58
CA TYR A 222 1.98 4.01 -10.88
C TYR A 222 1.92 5.33 -10.08
N ALA A 223 3.04 5.76 -9.50
CA ALA A 223 3.10 7.02 -8.74
C ALA A 223 3.40 8.26 -9.61
N HIS A 224 4.12 8.12 -10.72
CA HIS A 224 4.66 9.24 -11.49
C HIS A 224 4.04 9.42 -12.88
N LYS A 225 3.23 8.47 -13.34
CA LYS A 225 2.61 8.49 -14.67
C LYS A 225 1.48 9.54 -14.73
N PRO A 226 1.44 10.39 -15.76
CA PRO A 226 0.34 11.33 -15.94
C PRO A 226 -0.97 10.58 -16.24
N HIS A 227 -2.08 11.05 -15.69
CA HIS A 227 -3.37 10.38 -15.87
C HIS A 227 -4.07 10.90 -17.14
N PRO A 228 -4.40 10.04 -18.11
CA PRO A 228 -5.18 10.45 -19.27
C PRO A 228 -6.66 10.65 -18.89
N GLU A 229 -7.28 11.74 -19.35
CA GLU A 229 -8.73 11.97 -19.22
C GLU A 229 -9.49 11.05 -20.19
N GLU A 230 -10.32 10.15 -19.65
CA GLU A 230 -11.18 9.24 -20.42
C GLU A 230 -12.06 10.01 -21.41
N GLY A 231 -12.07 9.55 -22.67
CA GLY A 231 -12.95 10.09 -23.71
C GLY A 231 -12.57 11.47 -24.26
N SER A 232 -11.39 12.01 -23.91
CA SER A 232 -10.89 13.26 -24.49
C SER A 232 -10.18 13.04 -25.83
N SER A 233 -10.62 13.74 -26.87
CA SER A 233 -9.92 13.89 -28.15
C SER A 233 -9.64 15.39 -28.34
N PRO A 234 -8.38 15.86 -28.25
CA PRO A 234 -7.11 15.14 -27.99
C PRO A 234 -6.93 14.71 -26.53
N VAL A 235 -6.06 13.71 -26.30
CA VAL A 235 -5.74 13.17 -24.96
C VAL A 235 -5.23 14.29 -24.04
N LYS A 236 -6.01 14.62 -23.02
CA LYS A 236 -5.57 15.53 -21.97
C LYS A 236 -4.96 14.73 -20.84
N TYR A 237 -3.75 15.13 -20.46
CA TYR A 237 -3.01 14.51 -19.36
C TYR A 237 -3.10 15.38 -18.11
N HIS A 238 -3.52 14.78 -17.01
CA HIS A 238 -3.35 15.36 -15.68
C HIS A 238 -1.97 15.05 -15.14
N LYS A 239 -1.35 16.05 -14.52
CA LYS A 239 -0.05 15.90 -13.88
C LYS A 239 -0.12 14.87 -12.75
N ALA A 240 0.77 13.90 -12.79
CA ALA A 240 0.93 12.90 -11.74
C ALA A 240 1.24 13.56 -10.39
N ASN A 241 0.64 13.03 -9.32
CA ASN A 241 0.94 13.45 -7.96
C ASN A 241 1.44 12.25 -7.15
N PRO A 242 2.76 12.05 -7.04
CA PRO A 242 3.35 10.92 -6.31
C PRO A 242 3.11 10.99 -4.78
N LYS A 243 2.47 12.07 -4.30
CA LYS A 243 2.11 12.24 -2.89
C LYS A 243 0.60 12.09 -2.66
N ASP A 244 -0.18 11.71 -3.67
CA ASP A 244 -1.61 11.45 -3.48
C ASP A 244 -1.85 10.13 -2.74
N ILE A 245 -2.96 10.02 -2.02
CA ILE A 245 -3.34 8.81 -1.28
C ILE A 245 -3.74 7.68 -2.24
N ASN A 246 -4.34 8.03 -3.38
CA ASN A 246 -4.78 7.06 -4.38
C ASN A 246 -3.60 6.39 -5.12
N SER A 247 -2.47 7.09 -5.22
CA SER A 247 -1.22 6.56 -5.78
C SER A 247 -0.43 5.68 -4.79
N ALA A 248 -1.00 5.35 -3.63
CA ALA A 248 -0.35 4.46 -2.67
C ALA A 248 -0.57 2.99 -3.04
N ILE A 249 0.52 2.22 -3.11
CA ILE A 249 0.46 0.79 -3.38
C ILE A 249 -0.09 0.05 -2.14
N PRO A 250 -1.09 -0.83 -2.29
CA PRO A 250 -1.59 -1.67 -1.20
C PRO A 250 -0.50 -2.58 -0.62
N VAL A 251 -0.53 -2.76 0.71
CA VAL A 251 0.43 -3.58 1.46
C VAL A 251 0.43 -5.04 0.97
N ASP A 252 -0.74 -5.58 0.63
CA ASP A 252 -0.87 -6.97 0.19
C ASP A 252 -0.14 -7.20 -1.14
N ILE A 253 -0.25 -6.25 -2.07
CA ILE A 253 0.41 -6.29 -3.38
C ILE A 253 1.93 -6.16 -3.22
N ALA A 254 2.37 -5.23 -2.36
CA ALA A 254 3.78 -5.06 -2.07
C ALA A 254 4.40 -6.33 -1.43
N ASN A 255 3.68 -6.98 -0.51
CA ASN A 255 4.14 -8.23 0.11
C ASN A 255 4.21 -9.39 -0.88
N MET A 256 3.26 -9.51 -1.84
CA MET A 256 3.33 -10.52 -2.89
C MET A 256 4.55 -10.32 -3.79
N ALA A 257 4.80 -9.08 -4.22
CA ALA A 257 5.97 -8.74 -5.03
C ALA A 257 7.28 -9.01 -4.27
N LEU A 258 7.34 -8.64 -2.98
CA LEU A 258 8.50 -8.95 -2.12
C LEU A 258 8.72 -10.44 -1.96
N GLY A 259 7.67 -11.24 -1.75
CA GLY A 259 7.80 -12.70 -1.59
C GLY A 259 8.50 -13.34 -2.79
N VAL A 260 8.10 -12.96 -4.00
CA VAL A 260 8.69 -13.51 -5.24
C VAL A 260 10.12 -13.01 -5.46
N ALA A 261 10.40 -11.74 -5.13
CA ALA A 261 11.74 -11.20 -5.18
C ALA A 261 12.69 -11.87 -4.19
N ILE A 262 12.20 -12.19 -2.98
CA ILE A 262 12.92 -12.94 -1.96
C ILE A 262 13.23 -14.37 -2.44
N GLU A 263 12.27 -15.04 -3.08
CA GLU A 263 12.46 -16.38 -3.65
C GLU A 263 13.56 -16.42 -4.72
N GLN A 264 13.66 -15.37 -5.53
CA GLN A 264 14.70 -15.24 -6.56
C GLN A 264 16.08 -14.88 -6.02
N ARG A 265 16.22 -14.55 -4.73
CA ARG A 265 17.49 -14.15 -4.10
C ARG A 265 18.17 -12.97 -4.81
N ASN A 266 17.39 -12.02 -5.31
CA ASN A 266 17.93 -10.81 -5.94
C ASN A 266 17.77 -9.60 -4.98
N LEU A 267 18.83 -9.29 -4.25
CA LEU A 267 18.83 -8.22 -3.24
C LEU A 267 18.53 -6.81 -3.80
N PRO A 268 19.20 -6.31 -4.87
CA PRO A 268 18.92 -4.97 -5.38
C PRO A 268 17.47 -4.82 -5.87
N LEU A 269 16.88 -5.89 -6.41
CA LEU A 269 15.48 -5.91 -6.81
C LEU A 269 14.57 -5.77 -5.59
N VAL A 270 14.80 -6.54 -4.53
CA VAL A 270 14.05 -6.43 -3.27
C VAL A 270 14.12 -5.01 -2.69
N LEU A 271 15.31 -4.42 -2.61
CA LEU A 271 15.49 -3.08 -2.06
C LEU A 271 14.75 -2.02 -2.91
N SER A 272 14.80 -2.13 -4.23
CA SER A 272 14.07 -1.21 -5.11
C SER A 272 12.54 -1.35 -5.00
N ILE A 273 12.01 -2.56 -4.79
CA ILE A 273 10.60 -2.77 -4.48
C ILE A 273 10.24 -2.05 -3.17
N ILE A 274 11.04 -2.21 -2.12
CA ILE A 274 10.78 -1.55 -0.82
C ILE A 274 10.77 -0.03 -0.98
N ASP A 275 11.70 0.52 -1.76
CA ASP A 275 11.81 1.96 -1.99
C ASP A 275 10.63 2.54 -2.76
N HIS A 276 10.09 1.82 -3.75
CA HIS A 276 8.93 2.28 -4.51
C HIS A 276 7.58 1.97 -3.84
N THR A 277 7.54 1.10 -2.83
CA THR A 277 6.30 0.72 -2.12
C THR A 277 6.20 1.37 -0.74
N PHE A 278 6.94 0.86 0.25
CA PHE A 278 6.83 1.26 1.65
C PHE A 278 7.47 2.62 1.93
N CYS A 279 8.55 2.97 1.23
CA CYS A 279 9.22 4.27 1.39
C CYS A 279 8.49 5.42 0.67
N ALA A 280 7.49 5.11 -0.16
CA ALA A 280 6.81 6.10 -0.99
C ALA A 280 6.05 7.14 -0.13
N PRO A 281 6.09 8.44 -0.50
CA PRO A 281 5.38 9.48 0.26
C PRO A 281 3.85 9.30 0.19
N ALA A 282 3.33 8.74 -0.90
CA ALA A 282 1.94 8.31 -1.03
C ALA A 282 1.55 7.29 0.05
N PHE A 283 2.40 6.26 0.26
CA PHE A 283 2.17 5.21 1.24
C PHE A 283 2.10 5.75 2.67
N HIS A 284 3.04 6.62 3.04
CA HIS A 284 3.03 7.28 4.33
C HIS A 284 1.74 8.08 4.61
N ARG A 285 1.23 8.80 3.60
CA ARG A 285 -0.02 9.56 3.71
C ARG A 285 -1.24 8.64 3.79
N ALA A 286 -1.27 7.60 2.96
CA ALA A 286 -2.32 6.58 2.99
C ALA A 286 -2.34 5.85 4.34
N LYS A 287 -1.19 5.58 4.95
CA LYS A 287 -1.08 5.00 6.28
C LYS A 287 -1.66 5.93 7.35
N VAL A 288 -1.29 7.21 7.34
CA VAL A 288 -1.88 8.20 8.26
C VAL A 288 -3.39 8.25 8.09
N PHE A 289 -3.89 8.30 6.85
CA PHE A 289 -5.32 8.34 6.60
C PHE A 289 -6.03 7.05 7.04
N LYS A 290 -5.54 5.86 6.67
CA LYS A 290 -6.22 4.59 6.98
C LYS A 290 -6.08 4.17 8.44
N LYS A 291 -4.90 4.37 9.06
CA LYS A 291 -4.59 3.87 10.40
C LYS A 291 -4.77 4.91 11.50
N ALA A 292 -4.61 6.21 11.21
CA ALA A 292 -4.79 7.26 12.22
C ALA A 292 -6.16 7.94 12.16
N ALA A 293 -6.87 7.96 11.01
CA ALA A 293 -8.15 8.65 10.94
C ALA A 293 -9.24 8.04 11.83
N ILE A 294 -9.28 6.72 11.97
CA ILE A 294 -10.25 6.02 12.84
C ILE A 294 -10.05 6.40 14.32
N PRO A 295 -8.86 6.21 14.93
CA PRO A 295 -8.66 6.56 16.33
C PRO A 295 -8.75 8.08 16.58
N LEU A 296 -8.21 8.91 15.68
CA LEU A 296 -8.31 10.37 15.82
C LEU A 296 -9.75 10.87 15.65
N GLY A 297 -10.51 10.29 14.73
CA GLY A 297 -11.93 10.59 14.55
C GLY A 297 -12.75 10.21 15.78
N GLY A 298 -12.47 9.05 16.39
CA GLY A 298 -13.07 8.64 17.65
C GLY A 298 -12.77 9.61 18.79
N LEU A 299 -11.51 10.06 18.92
CA LEU A 299 -11.12 11.04 19.94
C LEU A 299 -11.74 12.43 19.72
N ALA A 300 -11.88 12.86 18.46
CA ALA A 300 -12.53 14.12 18.14
C ALA A 300 -14.03 14.12 18.48
N ALA A 301 -14.70 12.98 18.31
CA ALA A 301 -16.11 12.81 18.67
C ALA A 301 -16.32 12.54 20.18
N ALA A 302 -15.26 12.20 20.92
CA ALA A 302 -15.34 11.79 22.31
C ALA A 302 -16.01 12.83 23.24
N PRO A 303 -15.73 14.15 23.17
CA PRO A 303 -16.39 15.12 24.04
C PRO A 303 -17.92 15.18 23.85
N ALA A 304 -18.39 15.07 22.62
CA ALA A 304 -19.83 15.05 22.33
C ALA A 304 -20.50 13.78 22.87
N ALA A 305 -19.85 12.62 22.70
CA ALA A 305 -20.32 11.35 23.25
C ALA A 305 -20.32 11.36 24.79
N CYS A 306 -19.25 11.87 25.41
CA CYS A 306 -19.13 12.00 26.86
C CYS A 306 -20.24 12.91 27.41
N TYR A 307 -20.57 14.01 26.74
CA TYR A 307 -21.65 14.90 27.14
C TYR A 307 -23.02 14.20 27.06
N ALA A 308 -23.28 13.45 25.99
CA ALA A 308 -24.52 12.68 25.86
C ALA A 308 -24.65 11.63 26.97
N VAL A 309 -23.60 10.86 27.24
CA VAL A 309 -23.58 9.87 28.33
C VAL A 309 -23.75 10.54 29.69
N ALA A 310 -23.08 11.67 29.94
CA ALA A 310 -23.22 12.44 31.17
C ALA A 310 -24.65 12.98 31.35
N SER A 311 -25.29 13.44 30.28
CA SER A 311 -26.69 13.92 30.31
C SER A 311 -27.68 12.81 30.65
N TRP A 312 -27.45 11.60 30.14
CA TRP A 312 -28.24 10.43 30.49
C TRP A 312 -27.99 10.00 31.94
N ALA A 313 -26.74 9.91 32.37
CA ALA A 313 -26.39 9.56 33.74
C ALA A 313 -26.93 10.55 34.78
N ALA A 314 -26.93 11.85 34.47
CA ALA A 314 -27.49 12.89 35.34
C ALA A 314 -29.01 12.73 35.53
N SER A 315 -29.73 12.18 34.55
CA SER A 315 -31.17 11.93 34.66
C SER A 315 -31.52 10.82 35.67
N MET A 316 -30.55 10.00 36.05
CA MET A 316 -30.75 8.89 37.00
C MET A 316 -30.58 9.32 38.46
N GLN A 317 -30.07 10.53 38.75
CA GLN A 317 -29.95 11.05 40.10
C GLN A 317 -30.95 12.17 40.38
N ASN A 318 -31.51 12.20 41.59
CA ASN A 318 -32.42 13.24 42.06
C ASN A 318 -31.83 14.11 43.19
N THR A 319 -30.56 13.91 43.54
CA THR A 319 -29.93 14.54 44.72
C THR A 319 -29.26 15.88 44.42
N MET A 320 -28.94 16.16 43.16
CA MET A 320 -28.25 17.38 42.71
C MET A 320 -29.00 18.04 41.54
N ASP A 321 -28.79 19.35 41.35
CA ASP A 321 -29.32 20.07 40.20
C ASP A 321 -28.78 19.47 38.88
N PRO A 322 -29.61 19.26 37.84
CA PRO A 322 -29.18 18.60 36.60
C PRO A 322 -27.96 19.25 35.93
N SER A 323 -27.76 20.56 36.09
CA SER A 323 -26.60 21.26 35.54
C SER A 323 -25.28 20.90 36.23
N THR A 324 -25.29 20.78 37.57
CA THR A 324 -24.10 20.38 38.34
C THR A 324 -23.83 18.89 38.21
N ALA A 325 -24.89 18.08 38.20
CA ALA A 325 -24.86 16.66 37.91
C ALA A 325 -24.14 16.32 36.61
N THR A 326 -24.56 16.96 35.51
CA THR A 326 -23.98 16.76 34.18
C THR A 326 -22.55 17.25 34.11
N GLY A 327 -22.23 18.41 34.70
CA GLY A 327 -20.87 18.94 34.72
C GLY A 327 -19.87 18.01 35.42
N ILE A 328 -20.24 17.47 36.59
CA ILE A 328 -19.38 16.53 37.34
C ILE A 328 -19.23 15.21 36.58
N ALA A 329 -20.34 14.63 36.09
CA ALA A 329 -20.31 13.38 35.34
C ALA A 329 -19.52 13.51 34.03
N PHE A 330 -19.71 14.60 33.30
CA PHE A 330 -18.97 14.90 32.08
C PHE A 330 -17.47 15.02 32.34
N ALA A 331 -17.07 15.78 33.37
CA ALA A 331 -15.66 15.92 33.74
C ALA A 331 -15.04 14.57 34.12
N ALA A 332 -15.74 13.75 34.90
CA ALA A 332 -15.26 12.43 35.30
C ALA A 332 -15.09 11.48 34.11
N ILE A 333 -16.09 11.40 33.23
CA ILE A 333 -16.05 10.54 32.04
C ILE A 333 -14.96 11.02 31.07
N LEU A 334 -14.89 12.34 30.82
CA LEU A 334 -13.89 12.91 29.93
C LEU A 334 -12.46 12.69 30.47
N ALA A 335 -12.25 12.82 31.77
CA ALA A 335 -10.97 12.52 32.41
C ALA A 335 -10.59 11.04 32.25
N TYR A 336 -11.54 10.12 32.43
CA TYR A 336 -11.32 8.69 32.25
C TYR A 336 -10.99 8.33 30.80
N VAL A 337 -11.76 8.86 29.84
CA VAL A 337 -11.53 8.65 28.40
C VAL A 337 -10.21 9.29 27.96
N GLY A 338 -9.90 10.49 28.44
CA GLY A 338 -8.62 11.17 28.16
C GLY A 338 -7.42 10.41 28.73
N GLY A 339 -7.54 9.91 29.96
CA GLY A 339 -6.51 9.09 30.60
C GLY A 339 -6.27 7.78 29.85
N THR A 340 -7.32 7.01 29.59
CA THR A 340 -7.22 5.71 28.91
C THR A 340 -6.76 5.84 27.45
N SER A 341 -7.21 6.88 26.74
CA SER A 341 -6.77 7.13 25.36
C SER A 341 -5.30 7.53 25.26
N SER A 342 -4.76 8.29 26.23
CA SER A 342 -3.34 8.63 26.23
C SER A 342 -2.45 7.39 26.46
N VAL A 343 -2.84 6.47 27.35
CA VAL A 343 -2.18 5.17 27.53
C VAL A 343 -2.29 4.32 26.28
N GLY A 344 -3.45 4.28 25.63
CA GLY A 344 -3.64 3.55 24.37
C GLY A 344 -2.76 4.08 23.23
N LEU A 345 -2.61 5.40 23.12
CA LEU A 345 -1.71 6.01 22.14
C LEU A 345 -0.26 5.61 22.41
N LEU A 346 0.18 5.66 23.67
CA LEU A 346 1.51 5.19 24.06
C LEU A 346 1.70 3.73 23.65
N ALA A 347 0.79 2.84 24.03
CA ALA A 347 0.85 1.42 23.70
C ALA A 347 0.97 1.16 22.19
N ILE A 348 0.20 1.87 21.35
CA ILE A 348 0.27 1.74 19.89
C ILE A 348 1.62 2.24 19.35
N THR A 349 2.15 3.32 19.92
CA THR A 349 3.44 3.90 19.47
C THR A 349 4.67 3.17 20.01
N THR A 350 4.51 2.37 21.07
CA THR A 350 5.61 1.63 21.72
C THR A 350 5.54 0.12 21.49
N ALA A 351 4.51 -0.40 20.82
CA ALA A 351 4.41 -1.82 20.51
C ALA A 351 5.64 -2.30 19.72
N ASN A 352 6.31 -3.35 20.22
CA ASN A 352 7.59 -3.83 19.72
C ASN A 352 7.58 -5.31 19.33
N ASP A 353 6.41 -5.98 19.41
CA ASP A 353 6.29 -7.45 19.31
C ASP A 353 6.59 -8.03 17.92
N GLN A 354 6.83 -7.17 16.92
CA GLN A 354 7.08 -7.56 15.54
C GLN A 354 8.55 -7.43 15.12
N MET A 355 9.45 -7.11 16.04
CA MET A 355 10.88 -6.94 15.72
C MET A 355 11.63 -8.22 16.04
N GLU A 356 12.01 -8.97 15.00
CA GLU A 356 12.82 -10.18 15.19
C GLU A 356 14.31 -9.90 14.99
N ARG A 357 14.71 -9.45 13.80
CA ARG A 357 16.13 -9.17 13.48
C ARG A 357 16.41 -7.69 13.31
N VAL A 358 15.48 -6.96 12.70
CA VAL A 358 15.65 -5.53 12.41
C VAL A 358 14.95 -4.69 13.48
N VAL A 359 15.75 -3.93 14.22
CA VAL A 359 15.30 -3.09 15.34
C VAL A 359 15.62 -1.62 15.06
N TRP A 360 14.87 -0.70 15.67
CA TRP A 360 15.16 0.74 15.57
C TRP A 360 16.45 1.12 16.29
N GLN A 361 17.24 2.01 15.68
CA GLN A 361 18.39 2.61 16.35
C GLN A 361 17.95 3.49 17.53
N SER A 362 18.74 3.45 18.61
CA SER A 362 18.57 4.34 19.76
C SER A 362 18.53 5.81 19.33
N GLY A 363 17.55 6.57 19.84
CA GLY A 363 17.35 7.98 19.47
C GLY A 363 16.33 8.25 18.36
N MET A 364 15.83 7.21 17.66
CA MET A 364 14.77 7.39 16.66
C MET A 364 13.44 7.83 17.30
N PRO A 365 12.80 8.92 16.82
CA PRO A 365 11.55 9.42 17.41
C PRO A 365 10.36 8.49 17.11
N LEU A 366 9.46 8.33 18.08
CA LEU A 366 8.31 7.40 18.01
C LEU A 366 7.43 7.62 16.77
N ARG A 367 7.25 8.87 16.33
CA ARG A 367 6.48 9.17 15.11
C ARG A 367 7.10 8.54 13.86
N HIS A 368 8.42 8.57 13.74
CA HIS A 368 9.10 8.00 12.58
C HIS A 368 9.07 6.48 12.62
N ARG A 369 9.22 5.88 13.81
CA ARG A 369 9.04 4.44 14.01
C ARG A 369 7.66 4.00 13.55
N TRP A 370 6.61 4.65 14.06
CA TRP A 370 5.24 4.32 13.66
C TRP A 370 5.01 4.50 12.17
N LEU A 371 5.51 5.57 11.54
CA LEU A 371 5.30 5.81 10.12
C LEU A 371 6.00 4.76 9.25
N ARG A 372 7.26 4.45 9.57
CA ARG A 372 8.15 3.55 8.81
C ARG A 372 8.11 2.10 9.31
N GLU A 373 7.16 1.76 10.16
CA GLU A 373 7.04 0.39 10.70
C GLU A 373 6.87 -0.68 9.61
N GLU A 374 6.18 -0.37 8.51
CA GLU A 374 6.00 -1.32 7.40
C GLU A 374 7.29 -1.50 6.59
N GLU A 375 8.10 -0.44 6.45
CA GLU A 375 9.44 -0.51 5.84
C GLU A 375 10.36 -1.41 6.67
N ARG A 376 10.35 -1.22 8.00
CA ARG A 376 11.10 -2.08 8.93
C ARG A 376 10.62 -3.53 8.83
N ALA A 377 9.32 -3.79 8.88
CA ALA A 377 8.77 -5.14 8.79
C ALA A 377 9.10 -5.82 7.45
N ALA A 378 9.14 -5.08 6.34
CA ALA A 378 9.59 -5.59 5.06
C ALA A 378 11.07 -5.97 5.08
N LEU A 379 11.94 -5.11 5.62
CA LEU A 379 13.37 -5.39 5.77
C LEU A 379 13.64 -6.56 6.73
N ASP A 380 12.83 -6.72 7.77
CA ASP A 380 12.90 -7.84 8.71
C ASP A 380 12.59 -9.17 8.01
N LYS A 381 11.55 -9.21 7.17
CA LYS A 381 11.25 -10.40 6.34
C LYS A 381 12.40 -10.76 5.40
N VAL A 382 13.04 -9.74 4.82
CA VAL A 382 14.21 -9.93 3.93
C VAL A 382 15.39 -10.48 4.73
N ALA A 383 15.69 -9.91 5.89
CA ALA A 383 16.74 -10.39 6.79
C ALA A 383 16.49 -11.85 7.23
N LEU A 384 15.25 -12.19 7.60
CA LEU A 384 14.86 -13.55 7.97
C LEU A 384 14.99 -14.56 6.82
N ALA A 385 14.75 -14.13 5.58
CA ALA A 385 14.87 -14.99 4.43
C ALA A 385 16.32 -15.14 3.93
N TRP A 386 17.12 -14.08 4.02
CA TRP A 386 18.50 -14.08 3.55
C TRP A 386 19.45 -14.77 4.50
N GLY A 387 19.34 -14.50 5.80
CA GLY A 387 20.24 -15.05 6.78
C GLY A 387 19.82 -16.42 7.34
N PHE A 388 20.55 -16.85 8.36
CA PHE A 388 20.30 -18.09 9.07
C PHE A 388 18.97 -18.02 9.83
N LYS A 389 18.22 -19.11 9.71
CA LYS A 389 16.97 -19.29 10.47
C LYS A 389 17.26 -19.57 11.94
N ASP A 390 18.35 -20.28 12.20
CA ASP A 390 18.79 -20.70 13.53
C ASP A 390 19.30 -19.50 14.33
N GLU A 391 18.73 -19.30 15.51
CA GLU A 391 18.99 -18.12 16.35
C GLU A 391 20.45 -18.02 16.82
N TYR A 392 21.09 -19.16 17.09
CA TYR A 392 22.49 -19.24 17.54
C TYR A 392 23.52 -18.95 16.46
N MET A 393 23.13 -19.03 15.18
CA MET A 393 24.01 -18.72 14.04
C MET A 393 23.84 -17.28 13.56
N ARG A 394 22.86 -16.55 14.11
CA ARG A 394 22.64 -15.14 13.76
C ARG A 394 23.83 -14.31 14.22
N GLY A 395 24.29 -13.41 13.34
CA GLY A 395 25.47 -12.59 13.58
C GLY A 395 26.79 -13.16 13.04
N GLU A 396 26.84 -14.43 12.65
CA GLU A 396 27.98 -15.04 11.94
C GLU A 396 27.85 -14.96 10.40
N GLU A 397 26.85 -14.23 9.92
CA GLU A 397 26.54 -14.11 8.50
C GLU A 397 27.53 -13.17 7.82
N GLU A 398 28.29 -13.71 6.88
CA GLU A 398 29.24 -12.97 6.05
C GLU A 398 28.82 -13.07 4.58
N GLY A 399 28.89 -11.94 3.87
CA GLY A 399 28.63 -11.88 2.44
C GLY A 399 28.44 -10.45 1.95
N GLU A 400 28.76 -10.19 0.69
CA GLU A 400 28.58 -8.87 0.07
C GLU A 400 27.10 -8.43 0.09
N GLU A 401 26.19 -9.35 -0.19
CA GLU A 401 24.75 -9.11 -0.12
C GLU A 401 24.28 -8.84 1.32
N TRP A 402 24.87 -9.53 2.30
CA TRP A 402 24.51 -9.36 3.70
C TRP A 402 25.01 -8.02 4.25
N GLU A 403 26.25 -7.66 3.94
CA GLU A 403 26.82 -6.36 4.33
C GLU A 403 26.11 -5.20 3.63
N SER A 404 25.73 -5.34 2.36
CA SER A 404 24.94 -4.31 1.66
C SER A 404 23.53 -4.17 2.25
N LEU A 405 22.89 -5.26 2.67
CA LEU A 405 21.63 -5.20 3.44
C LEU A 405 21.83 -4.45 4.77
N ARG A 406 22.89 -4.78 5.51
CA ARG A 406 23.22 -4.18 6.80
C ARG A 406 23.50 -2.68 6.66
N GLU A 407 24.26 -2.28 5.64
CA GLU A 407 24.54 -0.88 5.31
C GLU A 407 23.23 -0.15 4.96
N PHE A 408 22.39 -0.74 4.10
CA PHE A 408 21.10 -0.15 3.71
C PHE A 408 20.18 0.08 4.93
N ILE A 409 20.08 -0.92 5.82
CA ILE A 409 19.33 -0.83 7.08
C ILE A 409 19.92 0.25 8.01
N GLY A 410 21.25 0.28 8.13
CA GLY A 410 21.99 1.26 8.93
C GLY A 410 21.77 2.71 8.47
N MET A 411 21.85 2.95 7.16
CA MET A 411 21.57 4.26 6.53
C MET A 411 20.14 4.76 6.80
N ARG A 412 19.24 3.83 7.11
CA ARG A 412 17.82 4.08 7.36
C ARG A 412 17.49 4.22 8.86
N GLY A 413 18.48 4.26 9.75
CA GLY A 413 18.30 4.43 11.20
C GLY A 413 17.74 3.19 11.89
N MET A 414 17.97 2.03 11.30
CA MET A 414 17.65 0.72 11.86
C MET A 414 18.96 -0.04 12.08
N VAL A 415 18.91 -1.05 12.93
CA VAL A 415 20.05 -1.91 13.26
C VAL A 415 19.62 -3.35 13.00
N LEU A 416 20.39 -4.03 12.17
CA LEU A 416 20.28 -5.46 11.94
C LEU A 416 21.04 -6.20 13.04
N ASP A 417 20.41 -7.19 13.66
CA ASP A 417 20.96 -8.03 14.73
C ASP A 417 21.66 -7.21 15.83
N LYS A 418 20.85 -6.44 16.56
CA LYS A 418 21.36 -5.64 17.68
C LYS A 418 21.95 -6.58 18.75
N THR A 419 23.24 -6.45 19.03
CA THR A 419 23.98 -7.33 19.95
C THR A 419 23.35 -7.48 21.33
N GLU A 420 22.74 -6.41 21.86
CA GLU A 420 22.05 -6.39 23.16
C GLU A 420 20.76 -7.23 23.18
N LEU A 421 20.20 -7.56 22.02
CA LEU A 421 18.95 -8.30 21.89
C LEU A 421 19.17 -9.72 21.36
N MET A 422 20.44 -10.12 21.14
CA MET A 422 20.76 -11.48 20.72
C MET A 422 20.77 -12.42 21.94
N PRO A 423 20.22 -13.64 21.81
CA PRO A 423 20.19 -14.60 22.92
C PRO A 423 21.62 -14.95 23.35
N GLY A 424 21.87 -14.91 24.66
CA GLY A 424 23.18 -15.28 25.23
C GLY A 424 24.17 -14.12 25.37
N MET A 425 23.78 -12.89 25.04
CA MET A 425 24.60 -11.67 25.20
C MET A 425 24.14 -10.77 26.35
N GLU A 426 23.31 -11.28 27.28
CA GLU A 426 22.84 -10.58 28.50
C GLU A 426 23.82 -10.64 29.67
#